data_AF-A0AAE3LWJ6-F1
#
_entry.id   AF-A0AAE3LWJ6-F1
#
_cell.length_a   1.000
_cell.length_b   1.000
_cell.length_c   1.000
_cell.angle_alpha   90.00
_cell.angle_beta   90.00
_cell.angle_gamma   90.00
#
_symmetry.space_group_name_H-M   'P 1'
#
loop_
_entity.id
_entity.type
_entity.pdbx_description
1 polymer ?
#
loop_
_entity_poly.entity_id
_entity_poly.type
_entity_poly.pdbx_seq_one_letter_code
_entity_poly.pdbx_strand_id
1 'polypeptide(L)'
;EIAAGPFVIYQGSHGDRGAHRADIILPAAAYTEENALFVNTEGRAQLAMRASFAPGEAKENWAILRALSAEMGAQQPWDSLAGLRQALVAAHPHLGDVDGVAENDWQPVKVGKLGKATFRSAVKDFYLTNPIARASQLMAELSGNAKKRAEAPIAAE
;
A
#
# COMPACT_ATOMS: atom_id res chain seq x y z
N GLU A 1 -13.56 9.43 4.09
CA GLU A 1 -14.35 8.75 5.16
C GLU A 1 -15.31 7.79 4.49
N ILE A 2 -15.51 6.59 5.03
CA ILE A 2 -16.48 5.63 4.48
C ILE A 2 -17.86 6.11 4.96
N ALA A 3 -18.85 6.30 4.07
CA ALA A 3 -20.21 6.72 4.45
C ALA A 3 -20.89 5.65 5.33
N ALA A 4 -21.88 6.00 6.16
CA ALA A 4 -22.67 4.99 6.90
C ALA A 4 -23.41 4.04 5.93
N GLY A 5 -23.58 2.76 6.31
CA GLY A 5 -24.35 1.78 5.54
C GLY A 5 -23.58 0.61 4.88
N PRO A 6 -22.35 0.74 4.36
CA PRO A 6 -21.64 -0.40 3.81
C PRO A 6 -21.06 -1.28 4.92
N PHE A 7 -21.08 -2.59 4.68
CA PHE A 7 -20.32 -3.56 5.46
C PHE A 7 -18.84 -3.47 5.06
N VAL A 8 -17.96 -3.24 6.02
CA VAL A 8 -16.54 -2.93 5.81
C VAL A 8 -15.66 -4.06 6.35
N ILE A 9 -14.89 -4.68 5.45
CA ILE A 9 -13.82 -5.61 5.80
C ILE A 9 -12.50 -4.86 5.67
N TYR A 10 -11.72 -4.80 6.76
CA TYR A 10 -10.37 -4.26 6.74
C TYR A 10 -9.34 -5.39 6.79
N GLN A 11 -8.56 -5.53 5.72
CA GLN A 11 -7.37 -6.38 5.69
C GLN A 11 -6.13 -5.50 5.80
N GLY A 12 -5.32 -5.69 6.84
CA GLY A 12 -4.10 -4.91 7.04
C GLY A 12 -3.32 -5.29 8.29
N SER A 13 -2.11 -4.75 8.40
CA SER A 13 -1.19 -5.04 9.51
C SER A 13 -1.32 -4.08 10.69
N HIS A 14 -1.80 -2.86 10.46
CA HIS A 14 -1.92 -1.83 11.48
C HIS A 14 -3.36 -1.35 11.60
N GLY A 15 -3.81 -1.10 12.83
CA GLY A 15 -5.08 -0.44 13.09
C GLY A 15 -4.96 1.08 12.94
N ASP A 16 -5.58 1.62 11.90
CA ASP A 16 -5.73 3.07 11.69
C ASP A 16 -7.22 3.38 11.40
N ARG A 17 -7.54 4.55 10.85
CA ARG A 17 -8.91 4.97 10.51
C ARG A 17 -9.73 3.91 9.76
N GLY A 18 -9.10 3.10 8.91
CA GLY A 18 -9.76 2.01 8.18
C GLY A 18 -10.23 0.89 9.09
N ALA A 19 -9.37 0.44 10.02
CA ALA A 19 -9.69 -0.61 10.98
C ALA A 19 -10.76 -0.16 11.99
N HIS A 20 -10.71 1.10 12.45
CA HIS A 20 -11.72 1.66 13.36
C HIS A 20 -13.13 1.67 12.77
N ARG A 21 -13.25 1.64 11.45
CA ARG A 21 -14.53 1.63 10.76
C ARG A 21 -14.97 0.24 10.30
N ALA A 22 -14.14 -0.78 10.51
CA ALA A 22 -14.41 -2.11 10.00
C ALA A 22 -15.45 -2.86 10.85
N ASP A 23 -16.32 -3.61 10.18
CA ASP A 23 -17.18 -4.62 10.80
C ASP A 23 -16.40 -5.92 11.03
N ILE A 24 -15.45 -6.23 10.13
CA ILE A 24 -14.53 -7.37 10.24
C ILE A 24 -13.10 -6.89 9.99
N ILE A 25 -12.17 -7.36 10.82
CA ILE A 25 -10.73 -7.16 10.65
C ILE A 25 -10.07 -8.50 10.31
N LEU A 26 -9.34 -8.53 9.20
CA LEU A 26 -8.50 -9.64 8.78
C LEU A 26 -7.02 -9.25 8.97
N PRO A 27 -6.34 -9.74 10.02
CA PRO A 27 -4.97 -9.34 10.31
C PRO A 27 -4.01 -9.88 9.24
N ALA A 28 -3.30 -8.96 8.59
CA ALA A 28 -2.38 -9.29 7.49
C ALA A 28 -0.93 -8.96 7.82
N ALA A 29 -0.01 -9.66 7.15
CA ALA A 29 1.43 -9.41 7.23
C ALA A 29 1.79 -7.97 6.80
N ALA A 30 2.79 -7.38 7.47
CA ALA A 30 3.47 -6.19 6.98
C ALA A 30 4.46 -6.51 5.85
N TYR A 31 4.98 -5.49 5.18
CA TYR A 31 5.89 -5.66 4.03
C TYR A 31 7.19 -6.42 4.36
N THR A 32 7.60 -6.46 5.63
CA THR A 32 8.77 -7.21 6.12
C THR A 32 8.43 -8.67 6.50
N GLU A 33 7.15 -9.04 6.48
CA GLU A 33 6.63 -10.28 7.06
C GLU A 33 6.11 -11.26 6.01
N GLU A 34 6.18 -10.90 4.73
CA GLU A 34 5.80 -11.75 3.61
C GLU A 34 6.74 -11.58 2.42
N ASN A 35 6.76 -12.56 1.53
CA ASN A 35 7.41 -12.40 0.23
C ASN A 35 6.45 -11.68 -0.71
N ALA A 36 6.85 -10.55 -1.27
CA ALA A 36 6.00 -9.71 -2.10
C ALA A 36 6.71 -9.27 -3.38
N LEU A 37 5.93 -8.71 -4.30
CA LEU A 37 6.41 -8.06 -5.52
C LEU A 37 5.88 -6.63 -5.50
N PHE A 38 6.78 -5.65 -5.54
CA PHE A 38 6.45 -4.24 -5.60
C PHE A 38 6.94 -3.65 -6.92
N VAL A 39 6.23 -2.66 -7.46
CA VAL A 39 6.68 -1.91 -8.63
C VAL A 39 6.89 -0.46 -8.21
N ASN A 40 8.06 0.09 -8.49
CA ASN A 40 8.37 1.48 -8.19
C ASN A 40 7.86 2.44 -9.28
N THR A 41 8.10 3.75 -9.13
CA THR A 41 7.54 4.78 -10.03
C THR A 41 8.17 4.81 -11.43
N GLU A 42 9.34 4.20 -11.63
CA GLU A 42 9.97 4.03 -12.95
C GLU A 42 9.50 2.73 -13.64
N GLY A 43 8.64 1.94 -12.99
CA GLY A 43 8.09 0.70 -13.55
C GLY A 43 8.91 -0.55 -13.26
N ARG A 44 9.93 -0.48 -12.39
CA ARG A 44 10.77 -1.63 -12.03
C ARG A 44 10.08 -2.54 -11.03
N ALA A 45 9.91 -3.81 -11.38
CA ALA A 45 9.40 -4.84 -10.48
C ALA A 45 10.51 -5.33 -9.55
N GLN A 46 10.24 -5.39 -8.24
CA GLN A 46 11.21 -5.71 -7.21
C GLN A 46 10.64 -6.73 -6.23
N LEU A 47 11.46 -7.71 -5.85
CA LEU A 47 11.08 -8.71 -4.86
C LEU A 47 11.40 -8.21 -3.46
N ALA A 48 10.39 -8.23 -2.59
CA ALA A 48 10.59 -8.13 -1.16
C ALA A 48 10.68 -9.54 -0.57
N MET A 49 11.72 -9.77 0.23
CA MET A 49 11.95 -11.05 0.90
C MET A 49 11.52 -10.92 2.36
N ARG A 50 10.83 -11.95 2.84
CA ARG A 50 10.36 -12.01 4.22
C ARG A 50 11.56 -11.99 5.19
N ALA A 51 11.55 -11.05 6.12
CA ALA A 51 12.56 -10.91 7.17
C ALA A 51 12.12 -11.52 8.51
N SER A 52 10.83 -11.49 8.82
CA SER A 52 10.24 -12.09 10.03
C SER A 52 8.90 -12.74 9.72
N PHE A 53 8.35 -13.52 10.65
CA PHE A 53 6.97 -14.00 10.54
C PHE A 53 5.99 -12.93 11.04
N ALA A 54 4.80 -12.91 10.45
CA ALA A 54 3.72 -12.05 10.90
C ALA A 54 3.32 -12.38 12.36
N PRO A 55 2.99 -11.38 13.18
CA PRO A 55 2.71 -11.60 14.59
C PRO A 55 1.34 -12.27 14.82
N GLY A 56 1.27 -13.10 15.86
CA GLY A 56 0.03 -13.75 16.29
C GLY A 56 -0.56 -14.64 15.20
N GLU A 57 -1.82 -14.39 14.85
CA GLU A 57 -2.56 -15.15 13.83
C GLU A 57 -2.57 -14.49 12.45
N ALA A 58 -1.84 -13.39 12.27
CA ALA A 58 -1.75 -12.70 10.99
C ALA A 58 -1.23 -13.64 9.88
N LYS A 59 -1.76 -13.46 8.66
CA LYS A 59 -1.41 -14.29 7.49
C LYS A 59 -0.89 -13.41 6.35
N GLU A 60 -0.20 -14.03 5.39
CA GLU A 60 0.22 -13.36 4.15
C GLU A 60 -1.01 -12.84 3.39
N ASN A 61 -0.90 -11.65 2.79
CA ASN A 61 -2.04 -10.92 2.23
C ASN A 61 -2.78 -11.73 1.16
N TRP A 62 -2.04 -12.46 0.33
CA TRP A 62 -2.59 -13.30 -0.72
C TRP A 62 -3.36 -14.51 -0.18
N ALA A 63 -2.88 -15.10 0.93
CA ALA A 63 -3.47 -16.29 1.52
C ALA A 63 -4.83 -15.99 2.15
N ILE A 64 -4.98 -14.80 2.75
CA ILE A 64 -6.27 -14.31 3.28
C ILE A 64 -7.30 -14.23 2.15
N LEU A 65 -6.97 -13.53 1.07
CA LEU A 65 -7.87 -13.38 -0.08
C LEU A 65 -8.17 -14.72 -0.75
N ARG A 66 -7.20 -15.63 -0.78
CA ARG A 66 -7.40 -16.97 -1.32
C ARG A 66 -8.37 -17.80 -0.50
N ALA A 67 -8.25 -17.78 0.81
CA ALA A 67 -9.17 -18.47 1.71
C ALA A 67 -10.59 -17.88 1.57
N LEU A 68 -10.70 -16.55 1.62
CA LEU A 68 -11.98 -15.86 1.46
C LEU A 68 -12.65 -16.19 0.11
N SER A 69 -11.88 -16.30 -0.97
CA SER A 69 -12.42 -16.63 -2.29
C SER A 69 -13.15 -17.97 -2.32
N ALA A 70 -12.70 -18.96 -1.54
CA ALA A 70 -13.34 -20.27 -1.45
C ALA A 70 -14.67 -20.19 -0.70
N GLU A 71 -14.71 -19.48 0.43
CA GLU A 71 -15.93 -19.24 1.21
C GLU A 71 -16.99 -18.47 0.40
N MET A 72 -16.55 -17.64 -0.55
CA MET A 72 -17.43 -16.90 -1.45
C MET A 72 -17.87 -17.68 -2.70
N GLY A 73 -17.44 -18.94 -2.87
CA GLY A 73 -17.72 -19.74 -4.07
C GLY A 73 -17.00 -19.24 -5.33
N ALA A 74 -16.01 -18.35 -5.19
CA ALA A 74 -15.21 -17.75 -6.27
C ALA A 74 -13.73 -18.17 -6.16
N GLN A 75 -13.52 -19.45 -5.85
CA GLN A 75 -12.22 -20.00 -5.52
C GLN A 75 -11.16 -19.70 -6.59
N GLN A 76 -10.06 -19.08 -6.18
CA GLN A 76 -8.94 -18.81 -7.09
C GLN A 76 -8.20 -20.11 -7.47
N PRO A 77 -7.66 -20.22 -8.69
CA PRO A 77 -7.14 -21.47 -9.25
C PRO A 77 -5.71 -21.84 -8.81
N TRP A 78 -5.11 -21.06 -7.91
CA TRP A 78 -3.78 -21.29 -7.35
C TRP A 78 -3.89 -21.50 -5.83
N ASP A 79 -2.97 -22.23 -5.23
CA ASP A 79 -2.95 -22.57 -3.80
C ASP A 79 -1.61 -22.21 -3.11
N SER A 80 -0.68 -21.65 -3.87
CA SER A 80 0.65 -21.26 -3.42
C SER A 80 1.05 -19.90 -3.98
N LEU A 81 1.98 -19.21 -3.30
CA LEU A 81 2.54 -17.96 -3.79
C LEU A 81 3.21 -18.12 -5.17
N ALA A 82 3.83 -19.28 -5.44
CA ALA A 82 4.42 -19.57 -6.74
C ALA A 82 3.35 -19.65 -7.84
N GLY A 83 2.24 -20.37 -7.59
CA GLY A 83 1.11 -20.44 -8.52
C GLY A 83 0.46 -19.07 -8.76
N LEU A 84 0.30 -18.27 -7.70
CA LEU A 84 -0.16 -16.88 -7.83
C LEU A 84 0.77 -16.05 -8.72
N ARG A 85 2.09 -16.13 -8.52
CA ARG A 85 3.07 -15.41 -9.34
C ARG A 85 3.04 -15.87 -10.80
N GLN A 86 2.88 -17.17 -11.06
CA GLN A 86 2.71 -17.68 -12.43
C GLN A 86 1.47 -17.09 -13.10
N ALA A 87 0.33 -17.07 -12.39
CA ALA A 87 -0.90 -16.46 -12.91
C ALA A 87 -0.74 -14.94 -13.16
N LEU A 88 -0.06 -14.24 -12.24
CA LEU A 88 0.24 -12.81 -12.36
C LEU A 88 1.11 -12.51 -13.59
N VAL A 89 2.21 -13.25 -13.78
CA VAL A 89 3.13 -13.05 -14.91
C VAL A 89 2.49 -13.47 -16.23
N ALA A 90 1.66 -14.52 -16.25
CA ALA A 90 0.90 -14.89 -17.44
C ALA A 90 -0.06 -13.77 -17.88
N ALA A 91 -0.71 -13.09 -16.94
CA ALA A 91 -1.59 -11.95 -17.23
C ALA A 91 -0.80 -10.67 -17.56
N HIS A 92 0.36 -10.47 -16.94
CA HIS A 92 1.17 -9.27 -17.02
C HIS A 92 2.66 -9.62 -17.14
N PRO A 93 3.16 -9.95 -18.35
CA PRO A 93 4.51 -10.50 -18.53
C PRO A 93 5.66 -9.63 -17.97
N HIS A 94 5.52 -8.30 -18.04
CA HIS A 94 6.52 -7.36 -17.53
C HIS A 94 6.77 -7.50 -16.02
N LEU A 95 5.82 -8.03 -15.24
CA LEU A 95 6.02 -8.27 -13.81
C LEU A 95 6.98 -9.45 -13.53
N GLY A 96 7.30 -10.25 -14.54
CA GLY A 96 8.32 -11.30 -14.47
C GLY A 96 9.75 -10.80 -14.72
N ASP A 97 9.91 -9.60 -15.27
CA ASP A 97 11.21 -8.98 -15.52
C ASP A 97 11.70 -8.23 -14.27
N VAL A 98 12.04 -9.01 -13.24
CA VAL A 98 12.48 -8.47 -11.95
C VAL A 98 13.77 -7.67 -12.13
N ASP A 99 13.80 -6.50 -11.51
CA ASP A 99 14.85 -5.49 -11.61
C ASP A 99 15.05 -4.88 -13.02
N GLY A 100 14.23 -5.25 -14.01
CA GLY A 100 14.16 -4.59 -15.32
C GLY A 100 13.34 -3.29 -15.27
N VAL A 101 13.76 -2.27 -16.02
CA VAL A 101 12.96 -1.06 -16.25
C VAL A 101 12.31 -1.17 -17.62
N ALA A 102 10.98 -1.17 -17.66
CA ALA A 102 10.26 -1.21 -18.90
C ALA A 102 10.45 0.10 -19.68
N GLU A 103 10.99 0.00 -20.89
CA GLU A 103 10.95 1.10 -21.86
C GLU A 103 9.55 1.20 -22.45
N ASN A 104 8.98 2.39 -22.42
CA ASN A 104 7.66 2.65 -22.95
C ASN A 104 7.73 3.79 -23.96
N ASP A 105 7.10 3.60 -25.11
CA ASP A 105 6.91 4.68 -26.07
C ASP A 105 6.05 5.79 -25.46
N TRP A 106 6.35 7.04 -25.81
CA TRP A 106 5.51 8.15 -25.41
C TRP A 106 4.13 8.03 -26.05
N GLN A 107 3.08 8.05 -25.23
CA GLN A 107 1.69 8.02 -25.69
C GLN A 107 0.99 9.36 -25.41
N PRO A 108 0.45 10.04 -26.43
CA PRO A 108 -0.30 11.27 -26.23
C PRO A 108 -1.60 10.99 -25.46
N VAL A 109 -1.81 11.71 -24.35
CA VAL A 109 -3.09 11.71 -23.64
C VAL A 109 -4.06 12.72 -24.25
N LYS A 110 -5.35 12.36 -24.31
CA LYS A 110 -6.40 13.26 -24.77
C LYS A 110 -6.49 14.48 -23.84
N VAL A 111 -6.27 15.66 -24.41
CA VAL A 111 -6.34 16.92 -23.67
C VAL A 111 -7.81 17.28 -23.40
N GLY A 112 -8.10 17.65 -22.15
CA GLY A 112 -9.40 18.14 -21.71
C GLY A 112 -9.31 19.57 -21.16
N LYS A 113 -10.46 20.21 -20.95
CA LYS A 113 -10.52 21.54 -20.32
C LYS A 113 -10.07 21.43 -18.86
N LEU A 114 -9.09 22.24 -18.47
CA LEU A 114 -8.62 22.30 -17.08
C LEU A 114 -9.69 22.92 -16.16
N GLY A 115 -9.77 22.40 -14.94
CA GLY A 115 -10.53 23.00 -13.85
C GLY A 115 -9.86 24.29 -13.34
N LYS A 116 -10.63 25.15 -12.66
CA LYS A 116 -10.09 26.34 -11.98
C LYS A 116 -9.69 25.95 -10.55
N ALA A 117 -8.41 25.65 -10.33
CA ALA A 117 -7.87 25.32 -9.02
C ALA A 117 -6.37 25.65 -8.93
N THR A 118 -5.86 25.78 -7.71
CA THR A 118 -4.42 25.91 -7.42
C THR A 118 -3.82 24.55 -7.06
N PHE A 119 -2.58 24.30 -7.45
CA PHE A 119 -1.83 23.13 -6.98
C PHE A 119 -1.69 23.13 -5.45
N ARG A 120 -1.81 21.94 -4.87
CA ARG A 120 -1.63 21.69 -3.42
C ARG A 120 -0.74 20.48 -3.25
N SER A 121 0.03 20.44 -2.16
CA SER A 121 0.76 19.23 -1.81
C SER A 121 -0.22 18.09 -1.51
N ALA A 122 -0.06 16.96 -2.20
CA ALA A 122 -0.81 15.74 -1.90
C ALA A 122 -0.41 15.16 -0.54
N VAL A 123 0.85 15.35 -0.14
CA VAL A 123 1.39 14.91 1.15
C VAL A 123 1.46 16.10 2.10
N LYS A 124 0.60 16.10 3.11
CA LYS A 124 0.53 17.17 4.12
C LYS A 124 1.57 17.02 5.22
N ASP A 125 1.92 15.77 5.53
CA ASP A 125 2.90 15.43 6.56
C ASP A 125 3.75 14.28 6.03
N PHE A 126 5.02 14.57 5.75
CA PHE A 126 5.97 13.62 5.20
C PHE A 126 6.20 12.42 6.15
N TYR A 127 6.15 12.65 7.46
CA TYR A 127 6.45 11.61 8.44
C TYR A 127 5.26 10.70 8.73
N LEU A 128 4.03 11.08 8.34
CA LEU A 128 2.79 10.38 8.71
C LEU A 128 1.98 9.92 7.48
N THR A 129 2.69 9.47 6.44
CA THR A 129 2.12 9.15 5.11
C THR A 129 1.30 7.86 5.06
N ASN A 130 1.70 6.83 5.81
CA ASN A 130 1.05 5.51 5.79
C ASN A 130 0.77 4.99 7.22
N PRO A 131 -0.02 3.91 7.39
CA PRO A 131 -0.37 3.38 8.71
C PRO A 131 0.83 2.97 9.57
N ILE A 132 1.89 2.43 8.96
CA ILE A 132 3.12 2.03 9.68
C ILE A 132 3.80 3.27 10.27
N ALA A 133 3.97 4.31 9.45
CA ALA A 133 4.57 5.57 9.89
C ALA A 133 3.70 6.29 10.93
N ARG A 134 2.37 6.22 10.81
CA ARG A 134 1.45 6.78 11.81
C ARG A 134 1.45 6.05 13.15
N ALA A 135 1.74 4.76 13.15
CA ALA A 135 1.90 3.97 14.39
C ALA A 135 3.29 4.15 15.04
N SER A 136 4.25 4.76 14.34
CA SER A 136 5.61 4.96 14.84
C SER A 136 5.71 6.17 15.78
N GLN A 137 6.17 5.93 17.01
CA GLN A 137 6.46 6.98 17.98
C GLN A 137 7.53 7.96 17.47
N LEU A 138 8.58 7.43 16.82
CA LEU A 138 9.66 8.24 16.27
C LEU A 138 9.16 9.17 15.16
N MET A 139 8.32 8.67 14.24
CA MET A 139 7.76 9.51 13.19
C MET A 139 6.82 10.58 13.72
N ALA A 140 6.07 10.29 14.80
CA ALA A 140 5.25 11.29 15.49
C ALA A 140 6.10 12.41 16.09
N GLU A 141 7.24 12.08 16.70
CA GLU A 141 8.19 13.08 17.21
C GLU A 141 8.76 13.95 16.08
N LEU A 142 9.20 13.34 14.98
CA LEU A 142 9.75 14.05 13.82
C LEU A 142 8.72 14.99 13.17
N SER A 143 7.46 14.56 13.04
CA SER A 143 6.34 15.41 12.62
C SER A 143 6.17 16.61 13.55
N GLY A 144 6.17 16.39 14.86
CA GLY A 144 6.06 17.45 15.86
C GLY A 144 7.21 18.46 15.76
N ASN A 145 8.44 17.99 15.62
CA ASN A 145 9.61 18.85 15.45
C ASN A 145 9.59 19.62 14.13
N ALA A 146 9.12 19.00 13.05
CA ALA A 146 8.98 19.67 11.76
C ALA A 146 7.94 20.81 11.81
N LYS A 147 6.80 20.61 12.49
CA LYS A 147 5.78 21.64 12.70
C LYS A 147 6.34 22.83 13.50
N LYS A 148 7.03 22.55 14.62
CA LYS A 148 7.68 23.60 15.43
C LYS A 148 8.67 24.44 14.63
N ARG A 149 9.46 23.82 13.73
CA ARG A 149 10.40 24.56 12.86
C ARG A 149 9.69 25.44 11.85
N ALA A 150 8.55 25.01 11.31
CA ALA A 150 7.78 25.80 10.34
C ALA A 150 7.07 26.99 11.00
N GLU A 151 6.75 26.90 12.28
CA GLU A 151 6.11 27.96 13.08
C GLU A 151 7.13 28.95 13.68
N ALA A 152 8.41 28.59 13.74
CA ALA A 152 9.45 29.47 14.25
C ALA A 152 9.61 30.69 13.33
N PRO A 153 9.68 31.93 13.87
CA PRO A 153 9.91 33.10 13.04
C PRO A 153 11.24 32.93 12.31
N ILE A 154 11.21 33.03 10.98
CA ILE A 154 12.43 33.13 10.18
C ILE A 154 13.06 34.45 10.59
N ALA A 155 14.21 34.38 11.27
CA ALA A 155 14.99 35.59 11.55
C ALA A 155 15.34 36.23 10.20
N ALA A 156 14.83 37.44 9.97
CA ALA A 156 15.22 38.24 8.83
C ALA A 156 16.70 38.62 8.99
N GLU A 157 17.51 38.32 7.98
CA GLU A 157 18.83 38.91 7.79
C GLU A 157 18.70 40.28 7.11
#